data_AF-A0A3F2TZS3-F1
#
_entry.id   AF-A0A3F2TZS3-F1
#
_cell.length_a   1.000
_cell.length_b   1.000
_cell.length_c   1.000
_cell.angle_alpha   90.00
_cell.angle_beta   90.00
_cell.angle_gamma   90.00
#
_symmetry.space_group_name_H-M   'P 1'
#
loop_
_entity.id
_entity.type
_entity.pdbx_description
1 polymer ?
#
loop_
_entity_poly.entity_id
_entity_poly.type
_entity_poly.pdbx_seq_one_letter_code
_entity_poly.pdbx_strand_id
1 'polypeptide(L)'
;MKDANEKPGPKQNSLVRPKRLPETPVPPIPKVDETSELASTQYSAYRTGLSNHRTGLSEHRTSLSEYRTDLSMHRTDLSTDRTEMSMRRTGMSFQRTRMSAERTLMSVIRTSLSLIGFGFTIFQFFQRLRDAGTIVHAAAPRNFGLALVALGIVMLVIGIVYHVQFMLGLRHERDAMHQDGLIHAQSRFPPSMTLVTALILLVVGVLAIVSMLFQVEPFG
;
A
#
# COMPACT_ATOMS: atom_id res chain seq x y z
N MET A 1 -10.88 16.18 26.20
CA MET A 1 -11.61 16.07 24.92
C MET A 1 -10.72 15.37 23.91
N LYS A 2 -10.54 14.04 24.06
CA LYS A 2 -9.70 13.23 23.18
C LYS A 2 -10.06 11.75 23.29
N ASP A 3 -11.34 11.44 23.17
CA ASP A 3 -11.83 10.07 23.06
C ASP A 3 -12.08 9.78 21.59
N ALA A 4 -11.01 9.42 20.88
CA ALA A 4 -11.06 9.05 19.48
C ALA A 4 -10.86 7.53 19.36
N ASN A 5 -12.00 6.85 19.22
CA ASN A 5 -12.16 5.70 18.33
C ASN A 5 -11.25 4.49 18.59
N GLU A 6 -11.37 3.89 19.78
CA GLU A 6 -11.00 2.50 19.97
C GLU A 6 -12.08 1.64 19.32
N LYS A 7 -11.87 1.23 18.06
CA LYS A 7 -12.68 0.16 17.46
C LYS A 7 -12.61 -1.04 18.40
N PRO A 8 -13.74 -1.51 18.98
CA PRO A 8 -13.70 -2.69 19.83
C PRO A 8 -13.13 -3.84 19.00
N GLY A 9 -12.04 -4.44 19.49
CA GLY A 9 -11.48 -5.66 18.89
C GLY A 9 -12.56 -6.72 18.71
N PRO A 10 -12.38 -7.68 17.77
CA PRO A 10 -13.42 -8.63 17.42
C PRO A 10 -13.85 -9.37 18.69
N LYS A 11 -15.05 -9.07 19.20
CA LYS A 11 -15.67 -9.86 20.25
C LYS A 11 -15.81 -11.27 19.67
N GLN A 12 -14.95 -12.19 20.10
CA GLN A 12 -15.04 -13.61 19.80
C GLN A 12 -16.25 -14.21 20.53
N ASN A 13 -17.46 -13.73 20.24
CA ASN A 13 -18.65 -14.53 20.43
C ASN A 13 -18.69 -15.48 19.24
N SER A 14 -18.14 -16.69 19.43
CA SER A 14 -18.29 -17.75 18.46
C SER A 14 -19.77 -17.96 18.19
N LEU A 15 -20.21 -17.78 16.95
CA LEU A 15 -21.60 -18.00 16.54
C LEU A 15 -21.94 -19.48 16.77
N VAL A 16 -22.61 -19.80 17.88
CA VAL A 16 -23.00 -21.17 18.22
C VAL A 16 -24.28 -21.52 17.47
N ARG A 17 -24.21 -22.57 16.66
CA ARG A 17 -25.38 -23.09 15.94
C ARG A 17 -26.44 -23.54 16.96
N PRO A 18 -27.73 -23.17 16.79
CA PRO A 18 -28.79 -23.71 17.62
C PRO A 18 -28.80 -25.25 17.52
N LYS A 19 -29.02 -25.92 18.66
CA LYS A 19 -29.08 -27.39 18.70
C LYS A 19 -30.16 -27.90 17.75
N ARG A 20 -29.89 -29.00 17.02
CA ARG A 20 -30.94 -29.68 16.25
C ARG A 20 -32.01 -30.15 17.24
N LEU A 21 -33.27 -29.83 16.95
CA LEU A 21 -34.37 -30.48 17.66
C LEU A 21 -34.34 -31.98 17.39
N PRO A 22 -34.59 -32.83 18.40
CA PRO A 22 -34.82 -34.25 18.17
C PRO A 22 -36.06 -34.42 17.30
N GLU A 23 -36.04 -35.39 16.38
CA GLU A 23 -37.22 -35.74 15.59
C GLU A 23 -38.28 -36.30 16.55
N THR A 24 -39.29 -35.49 16.85
CA THR A 24 -40.42 -35.90 17.67
C THR A 24 -41.51 -36.43 16.73
N PRO A 25 -42.01 -37.65 16.94
CA PRO A 25 -43.08 -38.18 16.13
C PRO A 25 -44.32 -37.29 16.32
N VAL A 26 -45.05 -37.08 15.22
CA VAL A 26 -46.29 -36.32 15.22
C VAL A 26 -47.24 -36.96 16.24
N PRO A 27 -47.98 -36.16 17.05
CA PRO A 27 -48.98 -36.73 17.95
C PRO A 27 -49.88 -37.73 17.22
N PRO A 28 -50.11 -38.93 17.78
CA PRO A 28 -50.92 -39.96 17.14
C PRO A 28 -52.38 -39.50 17.00
N ILE A 29 -52.97 -39.72 15.83
CA ILE A 29 -54.35 -39.33 15.52
C ILE A 29 -55.29 -40.12 16.44
N PRO A 30 -56.19 -39.48 17.21
CA PRO A 30 -57.14 -40.18 18.06
C PRO A 30 -58.12 -40.99 17.18
N LYS A 31 -58.28 -42.28 17.48
CA LYS A 31 -59.34 -43.13 16.92
C LYS A 31 -60.57 -42.98 17.82
N VAL A 32 -61.65 -42.45 17.30
CA VAL A 32 -62.83 -42.08 18.10
C VAL A 32 -64.05 -42.88 17.63
N ASP A 33 -64.74 -43.55 18.55
CA ASP A 33 -66.07 -44.13 18.33
C ASP A 33 -67.15 -43.02 18.43
N GLU A 34 -68.14 -43.06 17.55
CA GLU A 34 -69.06 -41.96 17.20
C GLU A 34 -70.01 -41.46 18.32
N THR A 35 -70.02 -42.05 19.53
CA THR A 35 -71.12 -41.87 20.51
C THR A 35 -70.75 -41.36 21.91
N SER A 36 -69.51 -40.93 22.18
CA SER A 36 -69.08 -40.61 23.57
C SER A 36 -68.76 -39.13 23.80
N GLU A 37 -69.29 -38.55 24.90
CA GLU A 37 -68.94 -37.20 25.41
C GLU A 37 -67.41 -36.97 25.55
N LEU A 38 -66.64 -38.06 25.70
CA LEU A 38 -65.17 -38.09 25.80
C LEU A 38 -64.45 -37.86 24.45
N ALA A 39 -65.14 -37.95 23.32
CA ALA A 39 -64.57 -37.65 22.00
C ALA A 39 -64.10 -36.19 21.91
N SER A 40 -64.90 -35.26 22.44
CA SER A 40 -64.65 -33.82 22.40
C SER A 40 -63.38 -33.43 23.17
N THR A 41 -63.15 -34.05 24.33
CA THR A 41 -61.99 -33.79 25.18
C THR A 41 -60.72 -34.37 24.56
N GLN A 42 -60.80 -35.55 23.94
CA GLN A 42 -59.67 -36.17 23.21
C GLN A 42 -59.26 -35.35 21.98
N TYR A 43 -60.22 -34.89 21.16
CA TYR A 43 -59.91 -34.00 20.04
C TYR A 43 -59.35 -32.65 20.48
N SER A 44 -59.84 -32.09 21.59
CA SER A 44 -59.31 -30.84 22.16
C SER A 44 -57.87 -30.99 22.64
N ALA A 45 -57.56 -32.09 23.34
CA ALA A 45 -56.20 -32.42 23.76
C ALA A 45 -55.26 -32.64 22.57
N TYR A 46 -55.73 -33.36 21.54
CA TYR A 46 -54.98 -33.58 20.30
C TYR A 46 -54.65 -32.28 19.57
N ARG A 47 -55.64 -31.38 19.44
CA ARG A 47 -55.47 -30.05 18.83
C ARG A 47 -54.47 -29.20 19.61
N THR A 48 -54.50 -29.27 20.93
CA THR A 48 -53.56 -28.56 21.81
C THR A 48 -52.14 -29.12 21.63
N GLY A 49 -51.98 -30.44 21.56
CA GLY A 49 -50.69 -31.10 21.31
C GLY A 49 -50.09 -30.72 19.95
N LEU A 50 -50.91 -30.72 18.89
CA LEU A 50 -50.49 -30.24 17.56
C LEU A 50 -50.11 -28.75 17.56
N SER A 51 -50.87 -27.91 18.27
CA SER A 51 -50.58 -26.47 18.37
C SER A 51 -49.23 -26.23 19.03
N ASN A 52 -48.94 -26.91 20.15
CA ASN A 52 -47.65 -26.82 20.84
C ASN A 52 -46.49 -27.31 19.96
N HIS A 53 -46.69 -28.41 19.24
CA HIS A 53 -45.69 -28.92 18.29
C HIS A 53 -45.41 -27.91 17.15
N ARG A 54 -46.45 -27.25 16.62
CA ARG A 54 -46.31 -26.19 15.61
C ARG A 54 -45.56 -24.98 16.15
N THR A 55 -45.82 -24.57 17.38
CA THR A 55 -45.11 -23.46 18.03
C THR A 55 -43.62 -23.77 18.20
N GLY A 56 -43.27 -24.96 18.72
CA GLY A 56 -41.87 -25.36 18.88
C GLY A 56 -41.09 -25.45 17.56
N LEU A 57 -41.71 -25.97 16.49
CA LEU A 57 -41.11 -25.95 15.15
C LEU A 57 -40.96 -24.53 14.60
N SER A 58 -41.88 -23.62 14.92
CA SER A 58 -41.82 -22.22 14.49
C SER A 58 -40.69 -21.48 15.19
N GLU A 59 -40.54 -21.64 16.50
CA GLU A 59 -39.40 -21.09 17.28
C GLU A 59 -38.05 -21.61 16.75
N HIS A 60 -37.99 -22.91 16.41
CA HIS A 60 -36.77 -23.48 15.82
C HIS A 60 -36.45 -22.90 14.44
N ARG A 61 -37.48 -22.64 13.61
CA ARG A 61 -37.29 -21.96 12.32
C ARG A 61 -36.81 -20.53 12.50
N THR A 62 -37.36 -19.79 13.47
CA THR A 62 -36.93 -18.43 13.79
C THR A 62 -35.47 -18.39 14.24
N SER A 63 -35.08 -19.24 15.20
CA SER A 63 -33.68 -19.29 15.68
C SER A 63 -32.68 -19.70 14.59
N LEU A 64 -33.05 -20.62 13.68
CA LEU A 64 -32.23 -20.93 12.51
C LEU A 64 -32.13 -19.76 11.52
N SER A 65 -33.19 -18.97 11.36
CA SER A 65 -33.20 -17.78 10.50
C SER A 65 -32.31 -16.67 11.05
N GLU A 66 -32.37 -16.43 12.35
CA GLU A 66 -31.47 -15.50 13.06
C GLU A 66 -30.02 -15.93 12.91
N TYR A 67 -29.71 -17.21 13.20
CA TYR A 67 -28.36 -17.75 13.04
C TYR A 67 -27.81 -17.60 11.60
N ARG A 68 -28.65 -17.80 10.58
CA ARG A 68 -28.24 -17.58 9.18
C ARG A 68 -27.97 -16.10 8.88
N THR A 69 -28.75 -15.21 9.46
CA THR A 69 -28.58 -13.76 9.29
C THR A 69 -27.27 -13.30 9.94
N ASP A 70 -26.99 -13.75 11.17
CA ASP A 70 -25.74 -13.45 11.87
C ASP A 70 -24.53 -13.99 11.11
N LEU A 71 -24.60 -15.22 10.59
CA LEU A 71 -23.53 -15.79 9.77
C LEU A 71 -23.31 -15.01 8.48
N SER A 72 -24.38 -14.51 7.86
CA SER A 72 -24.31 -13.66 6.67
C SER A 72 -23.63 -12.32 6.96
N MET A 73 -23.97 -11.67 8.06
CA MET A 73 -23.29 -10.45 8.50
C MET A 73 -21.82 -10.70 8.79
N HIS A 74 -21.51 -11.75 9.56
CA HIS A 74 -20.12 -12.09 9.90
C HIS A 74 -19.26 -12.40 8.65
N ARG A 75 -19.84 -13.06 7.64
CA ARG A 75 -19.15 -13.29 6.36
C ARG A 75 -18.91 -11.98 5.61
N THR A 76 -19.85 -11.04 5.68
CA THR A 76 -19.72 -9.72 5.06
C THR A 76 -18.60 -8.91 5.74
N ASP A 77 -18.57 -8.88 7.07
CA ASP A 77 -17.53 -8.20 7.85
C ASP A 77 -16.13 -8.76 7.54
N LEU A 78 -15.99 -10.10 7.53
CA LEU A 78 -14.72 -10.74 7.17
C LEU A 78 -14.30 -10.43 5.73
N SER A 79 -15.26 -10.30 4.81
CA SER A 79 -14.99 -9.91 3.43
C SER A 79 -14.49 -8.47 3.36
N THR A 80 -15.10 -7.54 4.09
CA THR A 80 -14.65 -6.14 4.15
C THR A 80 -13.27 -6.02 4.77
N ASP A 81 -12.98 -6.75 5.85
CA ASP A 81 -11.67 -6.75 6.50
C ASP A 81 -10.57 -7.29 5.56
N ARG A 82 -10.86 -8.35 4.79
CA ARG A 82 -9.93 -8.88 3.78
C ARG A 82 -9.63 -7.85 2.70
N THR A 83 -10.66 -7.15 2.21
CA THR A 83 -10.47 -6.07 1.23
C THR A 83 -9.61 -4.96 1.83
N GLU A 84 -9.89 -4.52 3.06
CA GLU A 84 -9.09 -3.49 3.75
C GLU A 84 -7.61 -3.90 3.89
N MET A 85 -7.35 -5.14 4.34
CA MET A 85 -6.00 -5.67 4.45
C MET A 85 -5.29 -5.74 3.09
N SER A 86 -6.01 -6.10 2.03
CA SER A 86 -5.48 -6.12 0.65
C SER A 86 -5.05 -4.72 0.21
N MET A 87 -5.92 -3.72 0.41
CA MET A 87 -5.62 -2.32 0.06
C MET A 87 -4.40 -1.79 0.84
N ARG A 88 -4.29 -2.10 2.13
CA ARG A 88 -3.13 -1.73 2.96
C ARG A 88 -1.83 -2.37 2.44
N ARG A 89 -1.86 -3.63 2.01
CA ARG A 89 -0.70 -4.32 1.41
C ARG A 89 -0.27 -3.65 0.11
N THR A 90 -1.23 -3.31 -0.75
CA THR A 90 -0.97 -2.57 -1.99
C THR A 90 -0.30 -1.23 -1.68
N GLY A 91 -0.85 -0.43 -0.75
CA GLY A 91 -0.24 0.84 -0.33
C GLY A 91 1.20 0.69 0.19
N MET A 92 1.48 -0.35 0.99
CA MET A 92 2.85 -0.63 1.43
C MET A 92 3.79 -1.03 0.27
N SER A 93 3.28 -1.72 -0.74
CA SER A 93 4.05 -2.08 -1.93
C SER A 93 4.54 -0.83 -2.68
N PHE A 94 3.64 0.15 -2.89
CA PHE A 94 4.01 1.45 -3.50
C PHE A 94 5.12 2.16 -2.73
N GLN A 95 5.05 2.16 -1.40
CA GLN A 95 6.08 2.76 -0.56
C GLN A 95 7.43 2.07 -0.72
N ARG A 96 7.47 0.73 -0.82
CA ARG A 96 8.71 -0.02 -1.07
C ARG A 96 9.27 0.28 -2.46
N THR A 97 8.44 0.28 -3.49
CA THR A 97 8.83 0.62 -4.86
C THR A 97 9.44 2.02 -4.93
N ARG A 98 8.87 2.99 -4.21
CA ARG A 98 9.42 4.35 -4.09
C ARG A 98 10.79 4.36 -3.41
N MET A 99 10.92 3.68 -2.27
CA MET A 99 12.20 3.60 -1.55
C MET A 99 13.30 2.96 -2.41
N SER A 100 12.96 1.97 -3.24
CA SER A 100 13.89 1.38 -4.20
C SER A 100 14.38 2.40 -5.24
N ALA A 101 13.48 3.21 -5.81
CA ALA A 101 13.86 4.27 -6.74
C ALA A 101 14.73 5.35 -6.07
N GLU A 102 14.43 5.73 -4.82
CA GLU A 102 15.28 6.66 -4.06
C GLU A 102 16.69 6.12 -3.85
N ARG A 103 16.86 4.81 -3.60
CA ARG A 103 18.18 4.18 -3.50
C ARG A 103 18.93 4.19 -4.83
N THR A 104 18.24 3.90 -5.93
CA THR A 104 18.84 3.98 -7.27
C THR A 104 19.33 5.38 -7.57
N LEU A 105 18.51 6.41 -7.31
CA LEU A 105 18.92 7.81 -7.49
C LEU A 105 20.13 8.15 -6.61
N MET A 106 20.16 7.71 -5.35
CA MET A 106 21.30 7.91 -4.45
C MET A 106 22.58 7.26 -4.98
N SER A 107 22.50 6.07 -5.58
CA SER A 107 23.65 5.43 -6.23
C SER A 107 24.13 6.24 -7.42
N VAL A 108 23.22 6.72 -8.26
CA VAL A 108 23.57 7.55 -9.42
C VAL A 108 24.24 8.85 -8.99
N ILE A 109 23.71 9.50 -7.95
CA ILE A 109 24.30 10.70 -7.35
C ILE A 109 25.75 10.44 -6.93
N ARG A 110 26.02 9.34 -6.23
CA ARG A 110 27.37 9.01 -5.75
C ARG A 110 28.35 8.82 -6.90
N THR A 111 27.97 8.02 -7.90
CA THR A 111 28.82 7.78 -9.07
C THR A 111 29.10 9.08 -9.82
N SER A 112 28.06 9.90 -10.03
CA SER A 112 28.18 11.19 -10.70
C SER A 112 29.09 12.16 -9.93
N LEU A 113 28.94 12.23 -8.61
CA LEU A 113 29.77 13.08 -7.75
C LEU A 113 31.24 12.65 -7.78
N SER A 114 31.53 11.34 -7.77
CA SER A 114 32.90 10.83 -7.91
C SER A 114 33.52 11.18 -9.26
N LEU A 115 32.76 11.04 -10.36
CA LEU A 115 33.19 11.44 -11.70
C LEU A 115 33.49 12.94 -11.80
N ILE A 116 32.60 13.77 -11.25
CA ILE A 116 32.74 15.23 -11.21
C ILE A 116 33.96 15.63 -10.38
N GLY A 117 34.08 15.12 -9.15
CA GLY A 117 35.19 15.45 -8.26
C GLY A 117 36.54 14.98 -8.80
N PHE A 118 36.60 13.77 -9.36
CA PHE A 118 37.83 13.23 -9.95
C PHE A 118 38.22 13.98 -11.23
N GLY A 119 37.26 14.25 -12.12
CA GLY A 119 37.48 15.05 -13.33
C GLY A 119 37.96 16.47 -13.00
N PHE A 120 37.42 17.08 -11.94
CA PHE A 120 37.85 18.38 -11.44
C PHE A 120 39.28 18.38 -10.91
N THR A 121 39.63 17.42 -10.06
CA THR A 121 40.99 17.32 -9.53
C THR A 121 42.02 17.09 -10.63
N ILE A 122 41.76 16.21 -11.61
CA ILE A 122 42.64 15.99 -12.75
C ILE A 122 42.81 17.29 -13.56
N PHE A 123 41.69 17.95 -13.87
CA PHE A 123 41.72 19.18 -14.64
C PHE A 123 42.60 20.26 -13.99
N GLN A 124 42.37 20.52 -12.70
CA GLN A 124 43.13 21.48 -11.89
C GLN A 124 44.62 21.09 -11.84
N PHE A 125 44.92 19.83 -11.54
CA PHE A 125 46.31 19.35 -11.43
C PHE A 125 47.13 19.59 -12.70
N PHE A 126 46.58 19.21 -13.86
CA PHE A 126 47.27 19.41 -15.14
C PHE A 126 47.26 20.86 -15.62
N GLN A 127 46.31 21.68 -15.17
CA GLN A 127 46.34 23.12 -15.39
C GLN A 127 47.50 23.76 -14.63
N ARG A 128 47.60 23.52 -13.32
CA ARG A 128 48.67 24.08 -12.48
C ARG A 128 50.07 23.64 -12.93
N LEU A 129 50.23 22.41 -13.43
CA LEU A 129 51.50 21.94 -14.01
C LEU A 129 51.90 22.70 -15.28
N ARG A 130 50.91 23.06 -16.11
CA ARG A 130 51.13 23.89 -17.30
C ARG A 130 51.52 25.30 -16.91
N ASP A 131 50.82 25.88 -15.94
CA ASP A 131 51.08 27.24 -15.46
C ASP A 131 52.46 27.36 -14.79
N ALA A 132 52.93 26.28 -14.15
CA ALA A 132 54.29 26.16 -13.60
C ALA A 132 55.39 25.96 -14.67
N GLY A 133 55.05 25.91 -15.96
CA GLY A 133 56.00 25.74 -17.06
C GLY A 133 56.62 24.34 -17.17
N THR A 134 56.17 23.37 -16.37
CA THR A 134 56.74 22.00 -16.33
C THR A 134 56.34 21.14 -17.54
N ILE A 135 55.26 21.50 -18.26
CA ILE A 135 54.74 20.76 -19.40
C ILE A 135 54.30 21.73 -20.50
N VAL A 136 54.82 21.55 -21.72
CA VAL A 136 54.48 22.38 -22.88
C VAL A 136 53.10 22.02 -23.47
N HIS A 137 52.64 20.78 -23.29
CA HIS A 137 51.36 20.28 -23.81
C HIS A 137 50.59 19.50 -22.73
N ALA A 138 49.66 20.17 -22.04
CA ALA A 138 48.73 19.51 -21.11
C ALA A 138 47.28 19.48 -21.65
N ALA A 139 47.09 19.57 -22.97
CA ALA A 139 45.76 19.66 -23.59
C ALA A 139 44.96 18.36 -23.43
N ALA A 140 45.57 17.20 -23.70
CA ALA A 140 44.88 15.91 -23.60
C ALA A 140 44.41 15.57 -22.17
N PRO A 141 45.22 15.74 -21.10
CA PRO A 141 44.75 15.46 -19.74
C PRO A 141 43.68 16.44 -19.22
N ARG A 142 43.73 17.73 -19.59
CA ARG A 142 42.65 18.67 -19.25
C ARG A 142 41.34 18.33 -19.95
N ASN A 143 41.40 17.99 -21.24
CA ASN A 143 40.21 17.59 -21.99
C ASN A 143 39.60 16.31 -21.41
N PHE A 144 40.43 15.40 -20.89
CA PHE A 144 39.99 14.22 -20.17
C PHE A 144 39.26 14.56 -18.87
N GLY A 145 39.81 15.48 -18.06
CA GLY A 145 39.13 16.00 -16.86
C GLY A 145 37.77 16.64 -17.16
N LEU A 146 37.71 17.49 -18.19
CA LEU A 146 36.45 18.09 -18.69
C LEU A 146 35.44 17.02 -19.11
N ALA A 147 35.88 16.01 -19.85
CA ALA A 147 35.01 14.93 -20.31
C ALA A 147 34.42 14.12 -19.14
N LEU A 148 35.21 13.84 -18.10
CA LEU A 148 34.73 13.14 -16.89
C LEU A 148 33.66 13.94 -16.14
N VAL A 149 33.87 15.25 -15.99
CA VAL A 149 32.88 16.13 -15.35
C VAL A 149 31.60 16.21 -16.17
N ALA A 150 31.72 16.42 -17.49
CA ALA A 150 30.57 16.43 -18.40
C ALA A 150 29.79 15.11 -18.34
N LEU A 151 30.49 13.97 -18.34
CA LEU A 151 29.88 12.66 -18.22
C LEU A 151 29.16 12.49 -16.88
N GLY A 152 29.76 12.91 -15.76
CA GLY A 152 29.12 12.88 -14.45
C GLY A 152 27.85 13.73 -14.39
N ILE A 153 27.85 14.92 -15.00
CA ILE A 153 26.66 15.79 -15.08
C ILE A 153 25.58 15.16 -15.96
N VAL A 154 25.91 14.64 -17.14
CA VAL A 154 24.96 13.97 -18.02
C VAL A 154 24.32 12.77 -17.32
N MET A 155 25.13 11.95 -16.65
CA MET A 155 24.64 10.81 -15.85
C MET A 155 23.68 11.27 -14.75
N LEU A 156 24.01 12.36 -14.05
CA LEU A 156 23.16 12.93 -13.00
C LEU A 156 21.82 13.44 -13.57
N VAL A 157 21.84 14.15 -14.70
CA VAL A 157 20.63 14.64 -15.38
C VAL A 157 19.74 13.46 -15.79
N ILE A 158 20.31 12.42 -16.40
CA ILE A 158 19.57 11.22 -16.78
C ILE A 158 18.93 10.56 -15.55
N GLY A 159 19.67 10.46 -14.44
CA GLY A 159 19.15 9.94 -13.18
C GLY A 159 17.98 10.73 -12.62
N ILE A 160 18.05 12.07 -12.67
CA ILE A 160 16.97 12.96 -12.25
C ILE A 160 15.74 12.78 -13.14
N VAL A 161 15.91 12.79 -14.47
CA VAL A 161 14.81 12.62 -15.43
C VAL A 161 14.11 11.27 -15.21
N TYR A 162 14.87 10.18 -15.11
CA TYR A 162 14.32 8.85 -14.87
C TYR A 162 13.54 8.80 -13.54
N HIS A 163 14.09 9.37 -12.46
CA HIS A 163 13.41 9.40 -11.15
C HIS A 163 12.11 10.21 -11.20
N VAL A 164 12.11 11.36 -11.90
CA VAL A 164 10.91 12.19 -12.09
C VAL A 164 9.86 11.44 -12.90
N GLN A 165 10.23 10.86 -14.04
CA GLN A 165 9.31 10.08 -14.88
C GLN A 165 8.72 8.90 -14.10
N PHE A 166 9.54 8.17 -13.35
CA PHE A 166 9.09 7.07 -12.50
C PHE A 166 8.11 7.53 -11.42
N MET A 167 8.39 8.67 -10.77
CA MET A 167 7.51 9.22 -9.74
C MET A 167 6.18 9.69 -10.32
N LEU A 168 6.20 10.29 -11.52
CA LEU A 168 4.99 10.67 -12.23
C LEU A 168 4.19 9.44 -12.68
N GLY A 169 4.85 8.41 -13.19
CA GLY A 169 4.21 7.14 -13.56
C GLY A 169 3.50 6.49 -12.37
N LEU A 170 4.18 6.41 -11.21
CA LEU A 170 3.59 5.91 -9.97
C LEU A 170 2.39 6.74 -9.50
N ARG A 171 2.40 8.06 -9.73
CA ARG A 171 1.25 8.93 -9.38
C ARG A 171 0.06 8.63 -10.28
N HIS A 172 0.25 8.52 -11.59
CA HIS A 172 -0.82 8.15 -12.52
C HIS A 172 -1.42 6.78 -12.19
N GLU A 173 -0.57 5.77 -11.96
CA GLU A 173 -1.02 4.42 -11.62
C GLU A 173 -1.85 4.41 -10.32
N ARG A 174 -1.37 5.12 -9.30
CA ARG A 174 -2.09 5.30 -8.04
C ARG A 174 -3.41 6.03 -8.24
N ASP A 175 -3.43 7.10 -9.04
CA ASP A 175 -4.64 7.89 -9.28
C ASP A 175 -5.69 7.07 -10.05
N ALA A 176 -5.27 6.22 -10.98
CA ALA A 176 -6.14 5.25 -11.64
C ALA A 176 -6.73 4.24 -10.63
N MET A 177 -5.90 3.61 -9.79
CA MET A 177 -6.41 2.72 -8.75
C MET A 177 -7.28 3.42 -7.70
N HIS A 178 -7.07 4.71 -7.47
CA HIS A 178 -7.92 5.48 -6.58
C HIS A 178 -9.31 5.72 -7.20
N GLN A 179 -9.36 6.04 -8.49
CA GLN A 179 -10.63 6.17 -9.22
C GLN A 179 -11.42 4.86 -9.21
N ASP A 180 -10.73 3.73 -9.31
CA ASP A 180 -11.33 2.39 -9.24
C ASP A 180 -11.73 1.96 -7.81
N GLY A 181 -11.51 2.80 -6.80
CA GLY A 181 -11.82 2.50 -5.40
C GLY A 181 -10.94 1.41 -4.78
N LEU A 182 -9.85 1.02 -5.45
CA LEU A 182 -8.94 -0.05 -5.03
C LEU A 182 -8.01 0.37 -3.89
N ILE A 183 -7.90 1.67 -3.57
CA ILE A 183 -7.03 2.19 -2.50
C ILE A 183 -7.64 3.42 -1.79
N HIS A 184 -7.52 3.43 -0.45
CA HIS A 184 -7.87 4.58 0.39
C HIS A 184 -6.65 5.51 0.51
N ALA A 185 -6.61 6.57 -0.30
CA ALA A 185 -5.48 7.49 -0.37
C ALA A 185 -5.45 8.46 0.82
N GLN A 186 -4.75 8.12 1.90
CA GLN A 186 -4.55 9.05 3.04
C GLN A 186 -3.13 9.62 3.17
N SER A 187 -2.15 9.24 2.35
CA SER A 187 -0.79 9.79 2.47
C SER A 187 -0.51 10.89 1.43
N ARG A 188 -0.31 12.12 1.93
CA ARG A 188 0.30 13.24 1.21
C ARG A 188 1.62 12.74 0.61
N PHE A 189 1.89 12.98 -0.67
CA PHE A 189 3.14 12.60 -1.35
C PHE A 189 4.18 13.71 -1.16
N PRO A 190 5.07 13.66 -0.13
CA PRO A 190 6.12 14.67 -0.03
C PRO A 190 7.13 14.50 -1.19
N PRO A 191 7.70 15.61 -1.70
CA PRO A 191 8.85 15.52 -2.60
C PRO A 191 10.02 14.81 -1.89
N SER A 192 10.72 13.93 -2.60
CA SER A 192 11.82 13.16 -2.01
C SER A 192 13.03 14.07 -1.75
N MET A 193 13.57 14.03 -0.53
CA MET A 193 14.78 14.81 -0.17
C MET A 193 15.97 14.50 -1.10
N THR A 194 16.03 13.28 -1.62
CA THR A 194 17.04 12.83 -2.59
C THR A 194 16.98 13.56 -3.93
N LEU A 195 15.80 14.01 -4.37
CA LEU A 195 15.67 14.78 -5.60
C LEU A 195 16.17 16.21 -5.39
N VAL A 196 15.89 16.79 -4.22
CA VAL A 196 16.42 18.11 -3.83
C VAL A 196 17.95 18.08 -3.79
N THR A 197 18.55 17.07 -3.17
CA THR A 197 20.01 16.93 -3.14
C THR A 197 20.60 16.70 -4.54
N ALA A 198 19.95 15.92 -5.40
CA ALA A 198 20.36 15.75 -6.79
C ALA A 198 20.36 17.08 -7.56
N LEU A 199 19.32 17.90 -7.38
CA LEU A 199 19.20 19.21 -8.03
C LEU A 199 20.31 20.17 -7.56
N ILE A 200 20.57 20.22 -6.25
CA ILE A 200 21.66 21.03 -5.69
C ILE A 200 23.01 20.59 -6.27
N LEU A 201 23.28 19.28 -6.31
CA LEU A 201 24.52 18.74 -6.89
C LEU A 201 24.63 19.01 -8.39
N LEU A 202 23.50 19.02 -9.12
CA LEU A 202 23.49 19.40 -10.53
C LEU A 202 23.91 20.87 -10.70
N VAL A 203 23.39 21.78 -9.86
CA VAL A 203 23.80 23.19 -9.87
C VAL A 203 25.30 23.32 -9.59
N VAL A 204 25.81 22.61 -8.57
CA VAL A 204 27.25 22.59 -8.25
C VAL A 204 28.08 22.04 -9.41
N GLY A 205 27.64 20.96 -10.06
CA GLY A 205 28.32 20.39 -11.23
C GLY A 205 28.37 21.36 -12.41
N VAL A 206 27.26 22.03 -12.71
CA VAL A 206 27.20 23.06 -13.75
C VAL A 206 28.15 24.21 -13.44
N LEU A 207 28.16 24.69 -12.19
CA LEU A 207 29.11 25.72 -11.74
C LEU A 207 30.57 25.25 -11.89
N ALA A 208 30.87 23.98 -11.61
CA ALA A 208 32.20 23.41 -11.80
C ALA A 208 32.62 23.43 -13.28
N ILE A 209 31.74 23.05 -14.21
CA ILE A 209 32.03 23.16 -15.65
C ILE A 209 32.25 24.60 -16.09
N VAL A 210 31.40 25.52 -15.63
CA VAL A 210 31.52 26.95 -15.97
C VAL A 210 32.86 27.48 -15.48
N SER A 211 33.23 27.21 -14.23
CA SER A 211 34.53 27.58 -13.67
C SER A 211 35.70 27.02 -14.50
N MET A 212 35.64 25.75 -14.90
CA MET A 212 36.68 25.14 -15.75
C MET A 212 36.82 25.83 -17.11
N LEU A 213 35.69 26.17 -17.74
CA LEU A 213 35.67 26.81 -19.06
C LEU A 213 36.23 28.24 -19.01
N PHE A 214 35.85 29.00 -17.98
CA PHE A 214 36.29 30.40 -17.83
C PHE A 214 37.64 30.56 -17.11
N GLN A 215 38.25 29.47 -16.63
CA GLN A 215 39.48 29.49 -15.81
C GLN A 215 39.35 30.38 -14.55
N VAL A 216 38.12 30.63 -14.10
CA VAL A 216 37.85 31.40 -12.88
C VAL A 216 37.86 30.42 -11.73
N GLU A 217 38.87 30.52 -10.87
CA GLU A 217 38.93 29.76 -9.63
C GLU A 217 37.82 30.23 -8.70
N PRO A 218 36.86 29.38 -8.31
CA PRO A 218 35.72 29.78 -7.49
C PRO A 218 36.13 30.01 -6.02
N PHE A 219 37.30 29.50 -5.65
CA PHE A 219 38.00 29.73 -4.40
C PHE A 219 39.44 29.97 -4.85
N GLY A 220 39.90 31.23 -4.82
CA GLY A 220 41.17 31.64 -5.44
C GLY A 220 42.43 31.08 -4.82
#